data_AF-A0A4W6EZZ0-F1
#
_entry.id   AF-A0A4W6EZZ0-F1
#
_cell.length_a   1.000
_cell.length_b   1.000
_cell.length_c   1.000
_cell.angle_alpha   90.00
_cell.angle_beta   90.00
_cell.angle_gamma   90.00
#
_symmetry.space_group_name_H-M   'P 1'
#
loop_
_entity.id
_entity.type
_entity.pdbx_description
1 polymer ?
#
loop_
_entity_poly.entity_id
_entity_poly.type
_entity_poly.pdbx_seq_one_letter_code
_entity_poly.pdbx_strand_id
1 'polypeptide(L)'
;MRMLNSINDLKRINFGQSVPKHSLLLLHWFANVVDIDNNNVIQLTFDPNSGDYGSHHYGNFERLLDPLPHGNIRHRYYTVGNLNQGTSVRLPQYVLHPPIEYAGRNRDRIIFRVRNTGPQASQWILQVYLTQHYETSEHQGTRYDPEHTYQVTTNLLREIRQFSIRYTLVRKLQLLSNNPNSSLNGSFCTS
;
A
#
# COMPACT_ATOMS: atom_id res chain seq x y z
N MET A 1 -8.36 6.61 -17.12
CA MET A 1 -7.59 5.94 -16.06
C MET A 1 -7.70 4.44 -16.22
N ARG A 2 -6.59 3.68 -16.13
CA ARG A 2 -6.60 2.22 -16.26
C ARG A 2 -6.81 1.55 -14.89
N MET A 3 -7.59 0.47 -14.86
CA MET A 3 -7.85 -0.32 -13.65
C MET A 3 -6.89 -1.52 -13.57
N LEU A 4 -6.40 -1.82 -12.37
CA LEU A 4 -5.54 -2.97 -12.07
C LEU A 4 -6.33 -3.92 -11.17
N ASN A 5 -6.75 -5.05 -11.73
CA ASN A 5 -7.61 -6.00 -11.04
C ASN A 5 -6.88 -7.26 -10.56
N SER A 6 -5.69 -7.54 -11.12
CA SER A 6 -4.92 -8.75 -10.84
C SER A 6 -3.42 -8.49 -10.87
N ILE A 7 -2.63 -9.42 -10.32
CA ILE A 7 -1.16 -9.40 -10.42
C ILE A 7 -0.72 -9.43 -11.90
N ASN A 8 -1.51 -10.03 -12.79
CA ASN A 8 -1.21 -10.01 -14.21
C ASN A 8 -1.35 -8.60 -14.81
N ASP A 9 -2.31 -7.81 -14.34
CA ASP A 9 -2.41 -6.40 -14.74
C ASP A 9 -1.20 -5.61 -14.27
N LEU A 10 -0.70 -5.90 -13.06
CA LEU A 10 0.54 -5.31 -12.55
C LEU A 10 1.72 -5.65 -13.47
N LYS A 11 1.90 -6.91 -13.86
CA LYS A 11 2.97 -7.31 -14.79
C LYS A 11 2.89 -6.58 -16.13
N ARG A 12 1.68 -6.29 -16.62
CA ARG A 12 1.45 -5.62 -17.91
C ARG A 12 1.74 -4.12 -17.91
N ILE A 13 1.84 -3.45 -16.76
CA ILE A 13 2.23 -2.03 -16.68
C ILE A 13 3.74 -1.84 -16.52
N ASN A 14 4.53 -2.91 -16.70
CA ASN A 14 6.00 -2.90 -16.77
C ASN A 14 6.67 -2.14 -15.61
N PHE A 15 6.50 -2.67 -14.39
CA PHE A 15 7.17 -2.16 -13.19
C PHE A 15 8.69 -2.12 -13.37
N GLY A 16 9.28 -0.96 -13.07
CA GLY A 16 10.70 -0.67 -13.24
C GLY A 16 11.03 0.11 -14.50
N GLN A 17 10.11 0.25 -15.45
CA GLN A 17 10.27 1.16 -16.59
C GLN A 17 9.24 2.30 -16.55
N SER A 18 7.96 1.97 -16.33
CA SER A 18 6.87 2.96 -16.31
C SER A 18 6.50 3.41 -14.90
N VAL A 19 6.56 2.50 -13.93
CA VAL A 19 6.25 2.75 -12.51
C VAL A 19 7.42 2.26 -11.64
N PRO A 20 7.85 3.00 -10.59
CA PRO A 20 8.91 2.56 -9.68
C PRO A 20 8.69 1.14 -9.16
N LYS A 21 9.74 0.31 -9.14
CA LYS A 21 9.65 -1.02 -8.51
C LYS A 21 9.27 -0.94 -7.03
N HIS A 22 9.69 0.14 -6.36
CA HIS A 22 9.32 0.46 -4.98
C HIS A 22 7.79 0.45 -4.75
N SER A 23 7.00 0.84 -5.75
CA SER A 23 5.53 0.82 -5.69
C SER A 23 4.95 -0.54 -5.33
N LEU A 24 5.63 -1.64 -5.69
CA LEU A 24 5.19 -2.99 -5.32
C LEU A 24 5.29 -3.22 -3.81
N LEU A 25 6.34 -2.69 -3.17
CA LEU A 25 6.55 -2.80 -1.73
C LEU A 25 5.56 -1.94 -0.94
N LEU A 26 5.30 -0.73 -1.44
CA LEU A 26 4.29 0.16 -0.87
C LEU A 26 2.88 -0.44 -1.03
N LEU A 27 2.55 -0.98 -2.21
CA LEU A 27 1.26 -1.64 -2.45
C LEU A 27 1.10 -2.90 -1.62
N HIS A 28 2.16 -3.69 -1.46
CA HIS A 28 2.20 -4.83 -0.54
C HIS A 28 1.92 -4.41 0.90
N TRP A 29 2.61 -3.38 1.40
CA TRP A 29 2.35 -2.86 2.73
C TRP A 29 0.90 -2.40 2.89
N PHE A 30 0.39 -1.61 1.95
CA PHE A 30 -0.98 -1.09 2.01
C PHE A 30 -2.02 -2.23 2.00
N ALA A 31 -1.82 -3.22 1.13
CA ALA A 31 -2.67 -4.41 1.06
C ALA A 31 -2.64 -5.25 2.34
N ASN A 32 -1.66 -5.09 3.24
CA ASN A 32 -1.59 -5.81 4.51
C ASN A 32 -2.03 -4.96 5.71
N VAL A 33 -1.92 -3.63 5.65
CA VAL A 33 -2.27 -2.75 6.78
C VAL A 33 -3.78 -2.50 6.89
N VAL A 34 -4.48 -2.35 5.76
CA VAL A 34 -5.94 -2.12 5.76
C VAL A 34 -6.69 -3.40 6.16
N ASP A 35 -7.93 -3.28 6.63
CA ASP A 35 -8.80 -4.45 6.77
C ASP A 35 -9.66 -4.63 5.52
N ILE A 36 -9.87 -5.88 5.09
CA ILE A 36 -10.67 -6.20 3.90
C ILE A 36 -11.61 -7.35 4.25
N ASP A 37 -12.89 -7.02 4.41
CA ASP A 37 -13.92 -7.99 4.76
C ASP A 37 -14.36 -8.87 3.58
N ASN A 38 -15.09 -9.94 3.86
CA ASN A 38 -15.55 -10.89 2.84
C ASN A 38 -16.48 -10.27 1.78
N ASN A 39 -17.01 -9.07 2.00
CA ASN A 39 -17.85 -8.33 1.07
C ASN A 39 -17.05 -7.33 0.20
N ASN A 40 -15.71 -7.41 0.24
CA ASN A 40 -14.79 -6.50 -0.44
C ASN A 40 -14.85 -5.06 0.06
N VAL A 41 -15.36 -4.84 1.27
CA VAL A 41 -15.30 -3.54 1.94
C VAL A 41 -13.92 -3.40 2.57
N ILE A 42 -13.26 -2.29 2.24
CA ILE A 42 -11.96 -1.95 2.80
C ILE A 42 -12.17 -0.97 3.96
N GLN A 43 -11.64 -1.31 5.13
CA GLN A 43 -11.65 -0.42 6.30
C GLN A 43 -10.23 0.06 6.61
N LEU A 44 -10.13 1.34 6.95
CA LEU A 44 -8.88 1.94 7.36
C LEU A 44 -8.59 1.57 8.82
N THR A 45 -7.35 1.21 9.11
CA THR A 45 -6.89 0.72 10.42
C THR A 45 -6.02 1.72 11.17
N PHE A 46 -5.82 2.91 10.59
CA PHE A 46 -5.02 4.00 11.14
C PHE A 46 -5.68 5.35 10.80
N ASP A 47 -5.37 6.41 11.55
CA ASP A 47 -5.86 7.75 11.24
C ASP A 47 -4.94 8.42 10.21
N PRO A 48 -5.41 8.72 8.98
CA PRO A 48 -4.58 9.29 7.93
C PRO A 48 -4.27 10.78 8.17
N ASN A 49 -4.88 11.42 9.16
CA ASN A 49 -4.58 12.80 9.57
C ASN A 49 -3.38 12.90 10.51
N SER A 50 -2.98 11.80 11.14
CA SER A 50 -1.85 11.76 12.08
C SER A 50 -0.48 11.97 11.42
N GLY A 51 -0.41 11.82 10.09
CA GLY A 51 0.84 11.78 9.35
C GLY A 51 1.45 10.38 9.25
N ASP A 52 0.97 9.40 10.00
CA ASP A 52 1.53 8.05 10.04
C ASP A 52 1.74 7.46 8.64
N TYR A 53 2.86 6.75 8.46
CA TYR A 53 3.25 6.15 7.18
C TYR A 53 3.45 7.15 6.02
N GLY A 54 3.69 8.43 6.36
CA GLY A 54 3.78 9.52 5.40
C GLY A 54 2.42 9.94 4.86
N SER A 55 1.36 9.73 5.63
CA SER A 55 0.00 10.05 5.22
C SER A 55 -0.26 11.56 5.23
N HIS A 56 -1.06 12.03 4.28
CA HIS A 56 -1.59 13.40 4.32
C HIS A 56 -2.80 13.55 3.41
N HIS A 57 -3.55 14.64 3.59
CA HIS A 57 -4.67 14.99 2.73
C HIS A 57 -4.21 15.25 1.29
N TYR A 58 -4.96 14.73 0.31
CA TYR A 58 -4.76 14.99 -1.12
C TYR A 58 -5.88 15.86 -1.67
N GLY A 59 -5.55 17.08 -2.13
CA GLY A 59 -6.54 18.05 -2.59
C GLY A 59 -7.07 17.82 -4.01
N ASN A 60 -6.46 16.93 -4.79
CA ASN A 60 -6.82 16.69 -6.20
C ASN A 60 -6.85 17.96 -7.07
N PHE A 61 -5.92 18.89 -6.83
CA PHE A 61 -5.85 20.17 -7.55
C PHE A 61 -5.48 20.00 -9.03
N GLU A 62 -4.73 18.95 -9.36
CA GLU A 62 -4.39 18.59 -10.73
C GLU A 62 -5.55 17.93 -11.49
N ARG A 63 -6.70 17.70 -10.82
CA ARG A 63 -7.87 17.00 -11.37
C ARG A 63 -7.53 15.60 -11.89
N LEU A 64 -6.63 14.91 -11.18
CA LEU A 64 -6.21 13.55 -11.47
C LEU A 64 -7.34 12.54 -11.26
N LEU A 65 -8.14 12.77 -10.22
CA LEU A 65 -9.24 11.90 -9.77
C LEU A 65 -10.60 12.58 -9.94
N ASP A 66 -11.67 11.80 -9.82
CA ASP A 66 -13.02 12.34 -9.81
C ASP A 66 -13.21 13.33 -8.65
N PRO A 67 -13.92 14.45 -8.86
CA PRO A 67 -14.23 15.38 -7.79
C PRO A 67 -15.05 14.69 -6.69
N LEU A 68 -14.83 15.10 -5.45
CA LEU A 68 -15.64 14.64 -4.33
C LEU A 68 -17.09 15.15 -4.49
N PRO A 69 -18.11 14.38 -4.05
CA PRO A 69 -19.50 14.81 -4.11
C PRO A 69 -19.68 16.17 -3.43
N HIS A 70 -20.26 17.13 -4.15
CA HIS A 70 -20.44 18.50 -3.66
C HIS A 70 -21.17 18.53 -2.32
N GLY A 71 -20.67 19.34 -1.38
CA GLY A 71 -21.26 19.53 -0.05
C GLY A 71 -21.04 18.37 0.93
N ASN A 72 -20.37 17.28 0.54
CA ASN A 72 -20.19 16.12 1.42
C ASN A 72 -18.83 16.13 2.14
N ILE A 73 -18.77 16.78 3.31
CA ILE A 73 -17.60 16.87 4.19
C ILE A 73 -17.08 15.52 4.71
N ARG A 74 -17.83 14.42 4.48
CA ARG A 74 -17.46 13.09 4.95
C ARG A 74 -16.52 12.36 3.99
N HIS A 75 -16.35 12.85 2.77
CA HIS A 75 -15.43 12.26 1.82
C HIS A 75 -14.15 13.07 1.72
N ARG A 76 -13.01 12.39 1.74
CA ARG A 76 -11.68 13.00 1.57
C ARG A 76 -10.77 12.04 0.81
N TYR A 77 -9.86 12.60 0.02
CA TYR A 77 -8.73 11.85 -0.50
C TYR A 77 -7.54 12.01 0.44
N TYR A 78 -6.82 10.93 0.65
CA TYR A 78 -5.55 10.92 1.35
C TYR A 78 -4.52 10.22 0.48
N THR A 79 -3.25 10.50 0.74
CA THR A 79 -2.11 9.84 0.13
C THR A 79 -1.21 9.25 1.21
N VAL A 80 -0.47 8.19 0.89
CA VAL A 80 0.59 7.57 1.70
C VAL A 80 1.80 7.24 0.83
N GLY A 81 2.94 6.95 1.46
CA GLY A 81 4.17 6.57 0.76
C GLY A 81 5.21 7.68 0.67
N ASN A 82 4.99 8.83 1.31
CA ASN A 82 6.04 9.84 1.44
C ASN A 82 7.10 9.38 2.46
N LEU A 83 8.25 8.93 1.97
CA LEU A 83 9.35 8.40 2.79
C LEU A 83 10.09 9.49 3.59
N ASN A 84 9.92 10.77 3.24
CA ASN A 84 10.66 11.88 3.85
C ASN A 84 9.90 12.58 4.99
N GLN A 85 8.69 12.12 5.31
CA GLN A 85 7.88 12.79 6.33
C GLN A 85 8.30 12.33 7.73
N GLY A 86 8.54 13.28 8.64
CA GLY A 86 8.77 12.99 10.05
C GLY A 86 7.45 12.61 10.72
N THR A 87 7.22 11.32 10.94
CA THR A 87 5.95 10.78 11.45
C THR A 87 6.17 10.00 12.73
N SER A 88 5.12 9.89 13.55
CA SER A 88 5.13 9.10 14.79
C SER A 88 5.27 7.61 14.48
N VAL A 89 4.51 7.12 13.48
CA VAL A 89 4.64 5.75 12.97
C VAL A 89 5.21 5.78 11.56
N ARG A 90 6.30 5.02 11.34
CA ARG A 90 6.99 4.93 10.05
C ARG A 90 6.53 3.70 9.27
N LEU A 91 6.73 3.74 7.95
CA LEU A 91 6.59 2.56 7.10
C LEU A 91 7.54 1.44 7.55
N PRO A 92 7.21 0.16 7.29
CA PRO A 92 8.10 -0.95 7.62
C PRO A 92 9.48 -0.81 6.97
N GLN A 93 10.49 -1.41 7.59
CA GLN A 93 11.88 -1.34 7.11
C GLN A 93 12.05 -1.84 5.67
N TYR A 94 11.31 -2.87 5.26
CA TYR A 94 11.38 -3.38 3.88
C TYR A 94 10.84 -2.38 2.84
N VAL A 95 10.06 -1.37 3.26
CA VAL A 95 9.60 -0.26 2.41
C VAL A 95 10.59 0.90 2.49
N LEU A 96 11.04 1.28 3.69
CA LEU A 96 11.96 2.41 3.86
C LEU A 96 13.36 2.15 3.28
N HIS A 97 13.86 0.93 3.46
CA HIS A 97 15.19 0.50 3.08
C HIS A 97 15.10 -0.79 2.26
N PRO A 98 14.58 -0.70 1.03
CA PRO A 98 14.40 -1.86 0.17
C PRO A 98 15.75 -2.35 -0.39
N PRO A 99 15.82 -3.60 -0.87
CA PRO A 99 16.96 -4.05 -1.68
C PRO A 99 17.17 -3.11 -2.88
N ILE A 100 18.41 -3.00 -3.36
CA ILE A 100 18.79 -2.04 -4.41
C ILE A 100 17.94 -2.14 -5.69
N GLU A 101 17.48 -3.35 -6.02
CA GLU A 101 16.62 -3.61 -7.18
C GLU A 101 15.22 -3.00 -7.07
N TYR A 102 14.77 -2.69 -5.84
CA TYR A 102 13.50 -2.04 -5.51
C TYR A 102 13.69 -0.61 -5.00
N ALA A 103 14.92 -0.11 -4.92
CA ALA A 103 15.19 1.27 -4.54
C ALA A 103 14.52 2.24 -5.52
N GLY A 104 13.94 3.31 -4.98
CA GLY A 104 13.21 4.32 -5.76
C GLY A 104 13.42 5.71 -5.19
N ARG A 105 13.07 6.74 -5.98
CA ARG A 105 13.31 8.16 -5.64
C ARG A 105 12.21 8.78 -4.75
N ASN A 106 11.52 7.99 -3.92
CA ASN A 106 10.36 8.45 -3.13
C ASN A 106 9.29 9.14 -4.01
N ARG A 107 9.00 8.58 -5.19
CA ARG A 107 8.04 9.15 -6.17
C ARG A 107 6.66 8.52 -6.08
N ASP A 108 6.60 7.24 -5.75
CA ASP A 108 5.36 6.48 -5.74
C ASP A 108 4.48 6.81 -4.53
N ARG A 109 3.17 6.81 -4.77
CA ARG A 109 2.16 7.10 -3.76
C ARG A 109 0.97 6.18 -3.94
N ILE A 110 0.26 5.93 -2.84
CA ILE A 110 -1.07 5.38 -2.89
C ILE A 110 -2.05 6.47 -2.47
N ILE A 111 -2.95 6.85 -3.36
CA ILE A 111 -4.06 7.73 -3.04
C ILE A 111 -5.28 6.87 -2.74
N PHE A 112 -6.05 7.22 -1.71
CA PHE A 112 -7.27 6.51 -1.38
C PHE A 112 -8.37 7.47 -0.93
N ARG A 113 -9.62 7.14 -1.29
CA ARG A 113 -10.80 7.91 -0.92
C ARG A 113 -11.43 7.31 0.32
N VAL A 114 -11.50 8.08 1.39
CA VAL A 114 -12.17 7.70 2.62
C VAL A 114 -13.57 8.30 2.68
N ARG A 115 -14.53 7.52 3.15
CA ARG A 115 -15.82 8.00 3.66
C ARG A 115 -15.86 7.82 5.17
N ASN A 116 -15.93 8.93 5.88
CA ASN A 116 -16.15 8.93 7.32
C ASN A 116 -17.65 8.73 7.63
N THR A 117 -18.00 7.81 8.51
CA THR A 117 -19.39 7.52 8.87
C THR A 117 -19.87 8.24 10.13
N GLY A 118 -19.01 8.99 10.84
CA GLY A 118 -19.36 9.78 12.04
C GLY A 118 -18.23 9.87 13.09
N PRO A 119 -18.46 10.57 14.22
CA PRO A 119 -17.43 10.87 15.23
C PRO A 119 -16.78 9.65 15.91
N GLN A 120 -17.44 8.49 15.88
CA GLN A 120 -16.97 7.23 16.48
C GLN A 120 -16.90 6.08 15.45
N ALA A 121 -16.96 6.40 14.15
CA ALA A 121 -17.39 5.44 13.15
C ALA A 121 -16.26 5.00 12.20
N SER A 122 -16.33 3.75 11.77
CA SER A 122 -15.38 3.13 10.84
C SER A 122 -15.15 3.99 9.60
N GLN A 123 -13.88 4.17 9.25
CA GLN A 123 -13.47 4.85 8.03
C GLN A 123 -13.39 3.82 6.90
N TRP A 124 -14.23 3.97 5.89
CA TRP A 124 -14.26 3.06 4.75
C TRP A 124 -13.49 3.64 3.58
N ILE A 125 -12.67 2.81 2.95
CA ILE A 125 -11.96 3.16 1.72
C ILE A 125 -12.83 2.76 0.53
N LEU A 126 -13.26 3.74 -0.25
CA LEU A 126 -14.12 3.53 -1.42
C LEU A 126 -13.33 3.25 -2.70
N GLN A 127 -12.18 3.89 -2.84
CA GLN A 127 -11.34 3.85 -4.03
C GLN A 127 -9.88 3.90 -3.61
N VAL A 128 -9.03 3.14 -4.32
CA VAL A 128 -7.59 3.09 -4.13
C VAL A 128 -6.93 3.32 -5.49
N TYR A 129 -5.86 4.11 -5.49
CA TYR A 129 -5.11 4.46 -6.68
C TYR A 129 -3.63 4.30 -6.41
N LEU A 130 -2.93 3.66 -7.34
CA LEU A 130 -1.49 3.67 -7.41
C LEU A 130 -1.06 4.79 -8.36
N THR A 131 -0.14 5.63 -7.92
CA THR A 131 0.32 6.78 -8.71
C THR A 131 1.78 7.11 -8.41
N GLN A 132 2.33 8.10 -9.11
CA GLN A 132 3.65 8.65 -8.90
C GLN A 132 3.66 10.15 -9.14
N HIS A 133 4.63 10.85 -8.55
CA HIS A 133 5.03 12.17 -9.04
C HIS A 133 5.77 12.05 -10.37
N TYR A 134 5.79 13.09 -11.18
CA TYR A 134 6.67 13.16 -12.37
C TYR A 134 8.15 12.92 -12.02
N GLU A 135 8.96 12.55 -13.01
CA GLU A 135 10.41 12.50 -12.84
C GLU A 135 10.96 13.90 -12.59
N THR A 136 12.05 13.98 -11.82
CA THR A 136 12.70 15.28 -11.54
C THR A 136 13.14 15.98 -12.82
N SER A 137 13.54 15.22 -13.84
CA SER A 137 13.95 15.73 -15.16
C SER A 137 12.81 16.33 -15.98
N GLU A 138 11.56 16.08 -15.62
CA GLU A 138 10.39 16.62 -16.34
C GLU A 138 9.99 18.02 -15.82
N HIS A 139 10.66 18.50 -14.76
CA HIS A 139 10.47 19.85 -14.20
C HIS A 139 9.03 20.19 -13.79
N GLN A 140 8.22 19.18 -13.44
CA GLN A 140 6.83 19.33 -12.97
C GLN A 140 6.70 19.47 -11.44
N GLY A 141 7.81 19.57 -10.72
CA GLY A 141 7.83 19.69 -9.26
C GLY A 141 7.22 18.47 -8.57
N THR A 142 6.25 18.69 -7.67
CA THR A 142 5.54 17.64 -6.92
C THR A 142 4.21 17.24 -7.55
N ARG A 143 3.98 17.58 -8.83
CA ARG A 143 2.75 17.17 -9.53
C ARG A 143 2.71 15.66 -9.73
N TYR A 144 1.51 15.11 -9.67
CA TYR A 144 1.25 13.70 -9.97
C TYR A 144 1.19 13.48 -11.47
N ASP A 145 1.69 12.33 -11.90
CA ASP A 145 1.75 11.89 -13.28
C ASP A 145 0.47 11.12 -13.65
N PRO A 146 -0.41 11.69 -14.50
CA PRO A 146 -1.67 11.07 -14.86
C PRO A 146 -1.51 9.85 -15.76
N GLU A 147 -0.43 9.74 -16.54
CA GLU A 147 -0.19 8.58 -17.41
C GLU A 147 0.16 7.33 -16.62
N HIS A 148 0.76 7.54 -15.44
CA HIS A 148 1.17 6.49 -14.51
C HIS A 148 0.29 6.46 -13.24
N THR A 149 -1.00 6.78 -13.42
CA THR A 149 -2.01 6.66 -12.37
C THR A 149 -3.04 5.58 -12.71
N TYR A 150 -3.22 4.65 -11.78
CA TYR A 150 -4.04 3.47 -11.96
C TYR A 150 -4.99 3.27 -10.78
N GLN A 151 -6.24 2.89 -11.07
CA GLN A 151 -7.17 2.49 -10.02
C GLN A 151 -6.88 1.04 -9.63
N VAL A 152 -6.67 0.79 -8.34
CA VAL A 152 -6.42 -0.54 -7.78
C VAL A 152 -7.74 -1.11 -7.25
N THR A 153 -8.07 -2.35 -7.63
CA THR A 153 -9.27 -3.02 -7.11
C THR A 153 -8.98 -3.79 -5.82
N THR A 154 -10.03 -4.08 -5.06
CA THR A 154 -9.95 -4.95 -3.89
C THR A 154 -9.46 -6.36 -4.24
N ASN A 155 -9.78 -6.88 -5.43
CA ASN A 155 -9.30 -8.18 -5.89
C ASN A 155 -7.77 -8.22 -5.95
N LEU A 156 -7.15 -7.17 -6.50
CA LEU A 156 -5.70 -7.06 -6.56
C LEU A 156 -5.08 -7.02 -5.15
N LEU A 157 -5.65 -6.24 -4.24
CA LEU A 157 -5.16 -6.18 -2.85
C LEU A 157 -5.23 -7.56 -2.18
N ARG A 158 -6.30 -8.34 -2.43
CA ARG A 158 -6.43 -9.72 -1.93
C ARG A 158 -5.38 -10.66 -2.53
N GLU A 159 -5.16 -10.63 -3.83
CA GLU A 159 -4.14 -11.44 -4.49
C GLU A 159 -2.76 -11.17 -3.89
N ILE A 160 -2.41 -9.90 -3.69
CA ILE A 160 -1.13 -9.49 -3.07
C ILE A 160 -1.02 -10.05 -1.65
N ARG A 161 -2.06 -9.90 -0.82
CA ARG A 161 -2.07 -10.44 0.56
C ARG A 161 -1.91 -11.96 0.58
N GLN A 162 -2.64 -12.68 -0.27
CA GLN A 162 -2.54 -14.14 -0.37
C GLN A 162 -1.15 -14.60 -0.83
N PHE A 163 -0.58 -13.92 -1.82
CA PHE A 163 0.78 -14.21 -2.28
C PHE A 163 1.82 -14.04 -1.17
N SER A 164 1.68 -13.00 -0.35
CA SER A 164 2.55 -12.70 0.79
C SER A 164 2.51 -13.79 1.86
N ILE A 165 1.30 -14.27 2.20
CA ILE A 165 1.09 -15.37 3.15
C ILE A 165 1.73 -16.66 2.61
N ARG A 166 1.48 -16.99 1.34
CA ARG A 166 2.04 -18.19 0.70
C ARG A 166 3.56 -18.15 0.68
N TYR A 167 4.16 -17.03 0.30
CA TYR A 167 5.62 -16.86 0.30
C TYR A 167 6.20 -17.04 1.71
N THR A 168 5.59 -16.41 2.70
CA THR A 168 6.03 -16.52 4.11
C THR A 168 5.92 -17.96 4.63
N LEU A 169 4.82 -18.65 4.31
CA LEU A 169 4.61 -20.04 4.70
C LEU A 169 5.62 -20.98 4.04
N VAL A 170 5.83 -20.86 2.72
CA VAL A 170 6.82 -21.66 1.99
C VAL A 170 8.22 -21.43 2.56
N ARG A 171 8.61 -20.18 2.84
CA ARG A 171 9.91 -19.87 3.43
C ARG A 171 10.07 -20.46 4.84
N LYS A 172 9.03 -20.40 5.68
CA LYS A 172 9.04 -21.05 7.00
C LYS A 172 9.16 -22.57 6.89
N LEU A 173 8.41 -23.21 5.99
CA LEU A 173 8.47 -24.64 5.74
C LEU A 173 9.85 -25.08 5.23
N GLN A 174 10.47 -24.31 4.32
CA GLN A 174 11.84 -24.55 3.86
C GLN A 174 12.86 -24.45 5.00
N LEU A 175 12.74 -23.46 5.88
CA LEU A 175 13.63 -23.33 7.05
C LEU A 175 13.48 -24.52 8.01
N LEU A 176 12.26 -25.02 8.22
CA LEU A 176 12.01 -26.21 9.03
C LEU A 176 12.55 -27.49 8.36
N SER A 177 12.38 -27.63 7.04
CA SER A 177 12.90 -28.78 6.28
C SER A 177 14.43 -28.82 6.20
N ASN A 178 15.09 -27.66 6.27
CA ASN A 178 16.55 -27.56 6.18
C ASN A 178 17.25 -27.67 7.55
N ASN A 179 16.50 -27.84 8.65
CA ASN A 179 17.05 -28.00 9.99
C ASN A 179 16.63 -29.35 10.62
N PRO A 180 17.30 -30.46 10.26
CA PRO A 180 16.92 -31.82 10.72
C PRO A 180 17.17 -32.11 12.21
N ASN A 181 17.65 -31.16 13.02
CA ASN A 181 18.10 -31.42 14.40
C ASN A 181 17.41 -30.59 15.51
N SER A 182 16.17 -30.11 15.36
CA SER A 182 15.41 -29.66 16.53
C SER A 182 14.65 -30.84 17.15
N SER A 183 15.39 -31.77 17.74
CA SER A 183 14.82 -32.79 18.63
C SER A 183 14.15 -32.09 19.81
N LEU A 184 12.85 -32.36 19.99
CA LEU A 184 12.16 -32.21 21.26
C LEU A 184 12.87 -33.09 22.29
N ASN A 185 13.76 -32.50 23.08
CA ASN A 185 14.26 -33.10 24.32
C ASN A 185 14.57 -31.99 25.32
N GLY A 186 13.71 -31.93 26.34
CA GLY A 186 13.77 -30.98 27.45
C GLY A 186 12.71 -31.32 28.51
N SER A 187 12.68 -32.60 28.86
CA SER A 187 12.27 -33.20 30.14
C SER A 187 11.01 -32.68 30.86
N PHE A 188 9.98 -33.53 30.84
CA PHE A 188 9.20 -33.81 32.04
C PHE A 188 10.15 -34.15 33.20
N CYS A 189 10.07 -33.40 34.30
CA CYS A 189 10.36 -33.90 35.64
C CYS A 189 9.46 -33.14 36.63
N THR A 190 8.37 -33.79 37.01
CA THR A 190 7.66 -33.56 38.27
C THR A 190 8.43 -34.23 39.41
N SER A 191 8.74 -33.49 40.47
CA SER A 191 8.61 -33.88 41.89
C SER A 191 8.85 -32.65 42.75
#